data_AF-X1JE87-F1
#
_entry.id   AF-X1JE87-F1
#
_cell.length_a   1.000
_cell.length_b   1.000
_cell.length_c   1.000
_cell.angle_alpha   90.00
_cell.angle_beta   90.00
_cell.angle_gamma   90.00
#
_symmetry.space_group_name_H-M   'P 1'
#
loop_
_entity.id
_entity.type
_entity.pdbx_description
1 polymer ?
#
loop_
_entity_poly.entity_id
_entity_poly.type
_entity_poly.pdbx_seq_one_letter_code
_entity_poly.pdbx_strand_id
1 'polypeptide(L)'
;KSGPELAFVTYPTIINHLPFANLFGVFFFLMLLTLGIDSAFSLTEAIVAGVRDKFRWSQKATNITVGSIAFVIGIIFTTRGGLYWLDIDDHFMNNFGLFIVGLLEAVFIGYIFGTGKLRKYANA
;
A
#
# COMPACT_ATOMS: atom_id res chain seq x y z
N LYS A 1 -5.97 -18.55 -10.08
CA LYS A 1 -6.29 -18.13 -8.69
C LYS A 1 -5.23 -17.14 -8.31
N SER A 2 -5.59 -15.92 -7.93
CA SER A 2 -4.67 -14.83 -7.56
C SER A 2 -5.14 -14.24 -6.23
N GLY A 3 -4.28 -13.50 -5.53
CA GLY A 3 -4.65 -12.87 -4.26
C GLY A 3 -4.31 -13.72 -3.02
N PRO A 4 -4.91 -13.40 -1.85
CA PRO A 4 -4.52 -13.97 -0.56
C PRO A 4 -4.55 -15.51 -0.50
N GLU A 5 -5.48 -16.16 -1.21
CA GLU A 5 -5.56 -17.62 -1.26
C GLU A 5 -4.28 -18.28 -1.80
N LEU A 6 -3.57 -17.64 -2.73
CA LEU A 6 -2.29 -18.17 -3.20
C LEU A 6 -1.30 -18.26 -2.04
N ALA A 7 -1.08 -17.12 -1.37
CA ALA A 7 -0.09 -16.96 -0.31
C ALA A 7 -0.41 -17.81 0.93
N PHE A 8 -1.69 -17.94 1.29
CA PHE A 8 -2.10 -18.57 2.55
C PHE A 8 -2.65 -20.00 2.41
N VAL A 9 -2.88 -20.49 1.19
CA VAL A 9 -3.35 -21.88 0.96
C VAL A 9 -2.42 -22.63 0.02
N THR A 10 -2.23 -22.13 -1.19
CA THR A 10 -1.46 -22.84 -2.23
C THR A 10 0.02 -22.96 -1.87
N TYR A 11 0.68 -21.86 -1.48
CA TYR A 11 2.11 -21.88 -1.11
C TYR A 11 2.40 -22.78 0.10
N PRO A 12 1.64 -22.70 1.22
CA PRO A 12 1.82 -23.63 2.34
C PRO A 12 1.63 -25.10 1.96
N THR A 13 0.67 -25.41 1.07
CA THR A 13 0.45 -26.77 0.58
C THR A 13 1.69 -27.31 -0.15
N ILE A 14 2.33 -26.47 -0.97
CA ILE A 14 3.56 -26.84 -1.69
C ILE A 14 4.74 -26.97 -0.72
N ILE A 15 4.89 -26.05 0.24
CA ILE A 15 5.97 -26.05 1.24
C ILE A 15 5.92 -27.33 2.09
N ASN A 16 4.74 -27.85 2.40
CA ASN A 16 4.58 -29.10 3.15
C ASN A 16 5.16 -30.34 2.45
N HIS A 17 5.41 -30.27 1.14
CA HIS A 17 6.06 -31.35 0.39
C HIS A 17 7.59 -31.25 0.36
N LEU A 18 8.16 -30.16 0.87
CA LEU A 18 9.62 -29.98 0.93
C LEU A 18 10.24 -30.69 2.15
N PRO A 19 11.49 -31.17 2.04
CA PRO A 19 12.25 -31.53 3.23
C PRO A 19 12.42 -30.29 4.11
N PHE A 20 12.36 -30.44 5.44
CA PHE A 20 12.40 -29.32 6.39
C PHE A 20 11.27 -28.28 6.21
N ALA A 21 10.06 -28.71 5.82
CA ALA A 21 8.89 -27.86 5.59
C ALA A 21 8.68 -26.74 6.63
N ASN A 22 8.85 -27.04 7.93
CA ASN A 22 8.71 -26.05 9.00
C ASN A 22 9.67 -24.86 8.85
N LEU A 23 10.93 -25.12 8.48
CA LEU A 23 11.94 -24.08 8.29
C LEU A 23 11.60 -23.17 7.10
N PHE A 24 11.23 -23.78 5.97
CA PHE A 24 10.83 -23.04 4.77
C PHE A 24 9.53 -22.27 4.97
N GLY A 25 8.57 -22.81 5.74
CA GLY A 25 7.35 -22.12 6.11
C GLY A 25 7.62 -20.85 6.93
N VAL A 26 8.52 -20.93 7.92
CA VAL A 26 8.92 -19.75 8.72
C VAL A 26 9.54 -18.68 7.82
N PHE A 27 10.48 -19.03 6.96
CA PHE A 27 11.10 -18.05 6.06
C PHE A 27 10.11 -17.45 5.07
N PHE A 28 9.17 -18.24 4.56
CA PHE A 28 8.13 -17.76 3.64
C PHE A 28 7.22 -16.71 4.30
N PHE A 29 6.69 -17.01 5.50
CA PHE A 29 5.83 -16.04 6.20
C PHE A 29 6.61 -14.83 6.74
N LEU A 30 7.88 -15.02 7.13
CA LEU A 30 8.73 -13.89 7.52
C LEU A 30 8.96 -12.95 6.33
N MET A 31 9.24 -13.50 5.15
CA MET A 31 9.36 -12.73 3.90
C MET A 31 8.06 -11.97 3.59
N LEU A 32 6.90 -12.62 3.65
CA LEU A 32 5.61 -11.96 3.43
C LEU A 32 5.36 -10.83 4.44
N LEU A 33 5.71 -11.06 5.71
CA LEU A 33 5.57 -10.07 6.77
C LEU A 33 6.44 -8.83 6.50
N THR A 34 7.72 -9.04 6.18
CA THR A 34 8.63 -7.92 5.88
C THR A 34 8.21 -7.14 4.63
N LEU A 35 7.75 -7.84 3.59
CA LEU A 35 7.22 -7.20 2.36
C LEU A 35 5.99 -6.35 2.65
N GLY A 36 5.08 -6.84 3.50
CA GLY A 36 3.89 -6.09 3.91
C GLY A 36 4.26 -4.86 4.75
N ILE A 37 5.20 -5.00 5.68
CA ILE A 37 5.65 -3.92 6.55
C ILE A 37 6.34 -2.80 5.76
N ASP A 38 7.29 -3.12 4.89
CA ASP A 38 7.99 -2.11 4.07
C ASP A 38 7.02 -1.33 3.19
N SER A 39 6.06 -2.02 2.58
CA SER A 39 5.02 -1.37 1.78
C SER A 39 4.15 -0.45 2.63
N ALA A 40 3.69 -0.91 3.79
CA ALA A 40 2.86 -0.12 4.70
C ALA A 40 3.58 1.14 5.21
N PHE A 41 4.89 1.05 5.49
CA PHE A 41 5.70 2.20 5.87
C PHE A 41 5.73 3.26 4.77
N SER A 42 5.97 2.86 3.52
CA SER A 42 6.03 3.79 2.38
C SER A 42 4.70 4.53 2.17
N LEU A 43 3.57 3.81 2.19
CA LEU A 43 2.25 4.42 2.02
C LEU A 43 1.89 5.36 3.18
N THR A 44 2.16 4.94 4.42
CA THR A 44 1.84 5.74 5.61
C THR A 44 2.65 7.02 5.65
N GLU A 45 3.96 6.96 5.34
CA GLU A 45 4.83 8.13 5.34
C GLU A 45 4.39 9.16 4.29
N ALA A 46 3.93 8.72 3.11
CA ALA A 46 3.41 9.63 2.08
C ALA A 46 2.20 10.45 2.59
N ILE A 47 1.27 9.81 3.31
CA ILE A 47 0.10 10.49 3.91
C ILE A 47 0.55 11.42 5.04
N VAL A 48 1.40 10.92 5.95
CA VAL A 48 1.93 11.70 7.08
C VAL A 48 2.65 12.95 6.60
N ALA A 49 3.51 12.84 5.58
CA ALA A 49 4.23 13.98 5.00
C ALA A 49 3.25 15.03 4.45
N GLY A 50 2.24 14.60 3.67
CA GLY A 50 1.22 15.51 3.14
C GLY A 50 0.42 16.24 4.21
N VAL A 51 0.00 15.53 5.27
CA VAL A 51 -0.72 16.14 6.40
C VAL A 51 0.19 17.09 7.18
N ARG A 52 1.44 16.69 7.44
CA ARG A 52 2.42 17.52 8.15
C ARG A 52 2.69 18.81 7.39
N ASP A 53 2.89 18.76 6.08
CA ASP A 53 3.20 19.93 5.28
C ASP A 53 2.01 20.90 5.20
N LYS A 54 0.79 20.36 5.19
CA LYS A 54 -0.44 21.15 5.17
C LYS A 54 -0.77 21.83 6.50
N PHE A 55 -0.69 21.09 7.61
CA PHE A 55 -1.13 21.56 8.93
C PHE A 55 0.01 22.02 9.84
N ARG A 56 1.26 21.79 9.44
CA ARG A 56 2.49 22.16 10.18
C ARG A 56 2.52 21.63 11.62
N TRP A 57 1.92 20.47 11.84
CA TRP A 57 1.93 19.79 13.14
C TRP A 57 3.29 19.14 13.43
N SER A 58 3.52 18.82 14.72
CA SER A 58 4.70 18.05 15.11
C SER A 58 4.62 16.62 14.57
N GLN A 59 5.77 16.02 14.24
CA GLN A 59 5.84 14.66 13.68
C GLN A 59 5.10 13.64 14.54
N LYS A 60 5.25 13.69 15.86
CA LYS A 60 4.57 12.78 16.78
C LYS A 60 3.05 12.95 16.72
N ALA A 61 2.55 14.18 16.70
CA ALA A 61 1.12 14.44 16.63
C ALA A 61 0.51 13.95 15.31
N THR A 62 1.17 14.21 14.18
CA THR A 62 0.72 13.73 12.86
C THR A 62 0.69 12.20 12.79
N ASN A 63 1.76 11.53 13.23
CA ASN A 63 1.86 10.07 13.17
C ASN A 63 0.76 9.40 14.01
N ILE A 64 0.55 9.86 15.24
CA ILE A 64 -0.49 9.32 16.12
C ILE A 64 -1.88 9.55 15.50
N THR A 65 -2.13 10.73 14.94
CA THR A 65 -3.44 11.07 14.37
C THR A 65 -3.74 10.22 13.14
N VAL A 66 -2.84 10.21 12.15
CA VAL A 66 -2.99 9.42 10.91
C VAL A 66 -3.08 7.93 11.24
N GLY A 67 -2.20 7.43 12.11
CA GLY A 67 -2.23 6.03 12.53
C GLY A 67 -3.51 5.63 13.25
N SER A 68 -4.05 6.49 14.12
CA SER A 68 -5.31 6.23 14.82
C SER A 68 -6.50 6.18 13.86
N ILE A 69 -6.55 7.10 12.90
CA ILE A 69 -7.60 7.11 11.87
C ILE A 69 -7.51 5.86 10.99
N ALA A 70 -6.30 5.53 10.51
CA ALA A 70 -6.06 4.34 9.71
C ALA A 70 -6.43 3.06 10.47
N PHE A 71 -6.13 2.98 11.77
CA PHE A 71 -6.53 1.85 12.62
C PHE A 71 -8.04 1.70 12.69
N VAL A 72 -8.78 2.79 12.96
CA VAL A 72 -10.25 2.76 13.04
C VAL A 72 -10.89 2.32 11.72
N ILE A 73 -10.40 2.83 10.58
CA ILE A 73 -10.85 2.40 9.26
C ILE A 73 -10.50 0.92 9.03
N GLY A 74 -9.28 0.52 9.40
CA GLY A 74 -8.77 -0.84 9.22
C GLY A 74 -9.56 -1.93 9.96
N ILE A 75 -10.32 -1.58 11.00
CA ILE A 75 -11.19 -2.53 11.72
C ILE A 75 -12.20 -3.21 10.78
N ILE A 76 -12.64 -2.55 9.70
CA ILE A 76 -13.59 -3.16 8.76
C ILE A 76 -13.03 -4.44 8.11
N PHE A 77 -11.71 -4.49 7.86
CA PHE A 77 -11.02 -5.60 7.24
C PHE A 77 -10.76 -6.77 8.20
N THR A 78 -10.94 -6.59 9.51
CA THR A 78 -10.77 -7.66 10.51
C THR A 78 -12.09 -8.38 10.82
N THR A 79 -13.19 -7.94 10.21
CA THR A 79 -14.51 -8.57 10.36
C THR A 79 -14.59 -9.91 9.61
N ARG A 80 -15.63 -10.71 9.88
CA ARG A 80 -15.86 -12.00 9.18
C ARG A 80 -16.00 -11.85 7.65
N GLY A 81 -16.41 -10.67 7.20
CA GLY A 81 -16.51 -10.31 5.78
C GLY A 81 -15.35 -9.44 5.29
N GLY A 82 -14.26 -9.32 6.05
CA GLY A 82 -13.17 -8.40 5.76
C GLY A 82 -12.51 -8.63 4.39
N LEU A 83 -12.38 -9.88 3.96
CA LEU A 83 -11.86 -10.20 2.63
C LEU A 83 -12.74 -9.67 1.50
N TYR A 84 -14.07 -9.66 1.66
CA TYR A 84 -14.95 -9.07 0.66
C TYR A 84 -14.76 -7.55 0.54
N TRP A 85 -14.58 -6.88 1.68
CA TRP A 85 -14.26 -5.45 1.68
C TRP A 85 -12.91 -5.17 1.03
N LEU A 86 -11.91 -6.01 1.29
CA LEU A 86 -10.59 -5.92 0.67
C LEU A 86 -10.67 -6.12 -0.84
N ASP A 87 -11.42 -7.12 -1.31
CA ASP A 87 -11.59 -7.37 -2.74
C ASP A 87 -12.29 -6.22 -3.46
N ILE A 88 -13.30 -5.60 -2.83
CA ILE A 88 -13.98 -4.42 -3.37
C ILE A 88 -13.02 -3.24 -3.49
N ASP A 89 -12.24 -2.96 -2.44
CA ASP A 89 -11.28 -1.87 -2.42
C ASP A 89 -10.17 -2.08 -3.46
N ASP A 90 -9.58 -3.29 -3.51
CA ASP A 90 -8.54 -3.65 -4.48
C ASP A 90 -9.05 -3.53 -5.92
N HIS A 91 -10.27 -3.99 -6.19
CA HIS A 91 -10.87 -3.86 -7.51
C HIS A 91 -11.10 -2.39 -7.90
N PHE A 92 -11.59 -1.58 -6.98
CA PHE A 92 -11.84 -0.16 -7.24
C PHE A 92 -10.53 0.63 -7.46
N MET A 93 -9.52 0.40 -6.62
CA MET A 93 -8.21 1.07 -6.72
C MET A 93 -7.49 0.72 -8.03
N ASN A 94 -7.47 -0.56 -8.41
CA ASN A 94 -6.75 -0.99 -9.60
C ASN A 94 -7.44 -0.59 -10.91
N ASN A 95 -8.78 -0.59 -10.97
CA ASN A 95 -9.50 -0.29 -12.22
C ASN A 95 -9.82 1.18 -12.42
N PHE A 96 -10.04 1.93 -11.33
CA PHE A 96 -10.47 3.32 -11.41
C PHE A 96 -9.48 4.26 -10.72
N GLY A 97 -9.11 3.98 -9.47
CA GLY A 97 -8.29 4.88 -8.66
C GLY A 97 -6.96 5.24 -9.31
N LEU A 98 -6.12 4.23 -9.57
CA LEU A 98 -4.79 4.43 -10.16
C LEU A 98 -4.86 5.06 -11.57
N PHE A 99 -5.83 4.63 -12.39
CA PHE A 99 -5.97 5.16 -13.74
C PHE A 99 -6.34 6.65 -13.74
N ILE A 100 -7.32 7.05 -12.93
CA ILE A 100 -7.78 8.43 -12.85
C ILE A 100 -6.68 9.34 -12.31
N VAL A 101 -6.01 8.93 -11.22
CA VAL A 101 -4.91 9.71 -10.63
C VAL A 101 -3.77 9.88 -11.63
N GLY A 102 -3.32 8.78 -12.25
CA GLY A 102 -2.24 8.83 -13.25
C GLY A 102 -2.58 9.69 -14.46
N LEU A 103 -3.83 9.66 -14.95
CA LEU A 103 -4.28 10.52 -16.04
C LEU A 103 -4.27 12.00 -15.64
N LEU A 104 -4.77 12.32 -14.45
CA LEU A 104 -4.80 13.69 -13.94
C LEU A 104 -3.38 14.24 -13.74
N GLU A 105 -2.47 13.45 -13.19
CA GLU A 105 -1.05 13.82 -13.04
C GLU A 105 -0.40 14.09 -14.40
N ALA A 106 -0.63 13.23 -15.40
CA ALA A 106 -0.10 13.41 -16.75
C ALA A 106 -0.63 14.68 -17.42
N VAL A 107 -1.94 14.95 -17.31
CA VAL A 107 -2.56 16.17 -17.87
C VAL A 107 -2.04 17.42 -17.15
N PHE A 108 -1.97 17.38 -15.83
CA PHE A 108 -1.50 18.51 -15.02
C PHE A 108 -0.05 18.88 -15.36
N ILE A 109 0.84 17.90 -15.42
CA ILE A 109 2.25 18.13 -15.76
C ILE A 109 2.39 18.56 -17.23
N GLY A 110 1.70 17.86 -18.13
CA GLY A 110 1.80 18.08 -19.57
C GLY A 110 1.30 19.45 -20.02
N TYR A 111 0.15 19.89 -19.52
CA TYR A 111 -0.56 21.06 -20.03
C TYR A 111 -0.62 22.24 -19.05
N ILE A 112 -0.68 22.01 -17.73
CA ILE A 112 -0.86 23.10 -16.75
C ILE A 112 0.48 23.59 -16.23
N PHE A 113 1.32 22.70 -15.69
CA PHE A 113 2.64 23.06 -15.18
C PHE A 113 3.63 23.40 -16.32
N GLY A 114 3.51 22.67 -17.43
CA GLY A 114 4.31 22.84 -18.63
C GLY A 114 5.60 22.02 -18.58
N THR A 115 5.77 21.13 -19.56
CA THR A 115 6.91 20.21 -19.68
C THR A 115 8.26 20.92 -19.75
N GLY A 116 8.32 22.13 -20.32
CA GLY A 116 9.54 22.93 -20.41
C GLY A 116 10.09 23.38 -19.06
N LYS A 117 9.21 23.74 -18.10
CA LYS A 117 9.62 24.10 -16.73
C LYS A 117 10.12 22.86 -15.98
N LEU A 118 9.39 21.74 -16.07
CA LEU A 118 9.81 20.49 -15.45
C LEU A 118 11.18 20.03 -15.96
N ARG A 119 11.42 20.07 -17.27
CA ARG A 119 12.71 19.72 -17.86
C ARG A 119 13.85 20.61 -17.33
N LYS A 120 13.58 21.90 -17.10
CA LYS A 120 14.57 22.81 -16.53
C LYS A 120 14.91 22.45 -15.07
N TYR A 121 13.92 22.06 -14.28
CA TYR A 121 14.16 21.58 -12.90
C TYR A 121 14.89 20.24 -12.85
N ALA A 122 14.58 19.31 -13.77
CA ALA A 122 15.21 17.98 -13.80
C ALA A 122 16.66 18.00 -14.29
N ASN A 123 17.02 18.97 -15.14
CA ASN A 123 18.38 19.14 -15.69
C ASN A 123 19.27 20.07 -14.85
N ALA A 124 18.74 20.65 -13.77
CA ALA A 124 19.48 21.49 -12.83
C ALA A 124 20.11 20.62 -11.74
#